data_AF-A0A847D3F0-F1
#
_entry.id   AF-A0A847D3F0-F1
#
_cell.length_a   1.000
_cell.length_b   1.000
_cell.length_c   1.000
_cell.angle_alpha   90.00
_cell.angle_beta   90.00
_cell.angle_gamma   90.00
#
_symmetry.space_group_name_H-M   'P 1'
#
loop_
_entity.id
_entity.type
_entity.pdbx_description
1 polymer ?
#
loop_
_entity_poly.entity_id
_entity_poly.type
_entity_poly.pdbx_seq_one_letter_code
_entity_poly.pdbx_strand_id
1 'polypeptide(L)' 'MQNFEKYKLGKMNRQKFIDSKNLIDEEIQAIREKIQKAKEEKEVIDNTKLTRELMEKYIDSVFCEGNEVLNIIWK' A
#
# COMPACT_ATOMS: atom_id res chain seq x y z
N MET A 1 -16.06 -4.69 17.88
CA MET A 1 -17.48 -5.05 18.17
C MET A 1 -18.05 -4.49 19.48
N GLN A 2 -17.29 -3.82 20.36
CA GLN A 2 -17.82 -3.42 21.67
C GLN A 2 -18.78 -2.20 21.66
N ASN A 3 -18.62 -1.24 20.75
CA ASN A 3 -19.38 0.03 20.84
C ASN A 3 -20.84 -0.11 20.38
N PHE A 4 -21.10 -0.94 19.36
CA PHE A 4 -22.47 -1.20 18.90
C PHE A 4 -23.30 -1.92 19.98
N GLU A 5 -22.74 -2.94 20.62
CA GLU A 5 -23.41 -3.63 21.72
C GLU A 5 -23.65 -2.70 22.92
N LYS A 6 -22.68 -1.85 23.27
CA LYS A 6 -22.87 -0.84 24.32
C LYS A 6 -23.97 0.17 23.98
N TYR A 7 -24.05 0.61 22.72
CA TYR A 7 -25.11 1.51 22.25
C TYR A 7 -26.49 0.85 22.28
N LYS A 8 -26.60 -0.38 21.73
CA LYS A 8 -27.83 -1.18 21.71
C LYS A 8 -28.37 -1.44 23.12
N LEU A 9 -27.49 -1.72 24.08
CA LEU A 9 -27.85 -1.95 25.48
C LEU A 9 -28.08 -0.66 26.29
N GLY A 10 -28.08 0.52 25.65
CA GLY A 10 -28.28 1.80 26.31
C GLY A 10 -27.11 2.25 27.22
N LYS A 11 -26.00 1.51 27.22
CA LYS A 11 -24.78 1.82 27.98
C LYS A 11 -23.92 2.90 27.34
N MET A 12 -24.29 3.34 26.14
CA MET A 12 -23.64 4.41 25.37
C MET A 12 -24.73 5.25 24.70
N ASN A 13 -24.56 6.58 24.70
CA ASN A 13 -25.50 7.47 24.04
C ASN A 13 -25.22 7.57 22.53
N ARG A 14 -26.20 8.06 21.78
CA ARG A 14 -26.12 8.18 20.32
C ARG A 14 -24.93 9.02 19.85
N GLN A 15 -24.65 10.13 20.54
CA GLN A 15 -23.57 11.03 20.16
C GLN A 15 -22.21 10.34 20.25
N LYS A 16 -21.89 9.72 21.38
CA LYS A 16 -20.63 8.97 21.57
C LYS A 16 -20.46 7.84 20.56
N PHE A 17 -21.56 7.19 20.18
CA PHE A 17 -21.53 6.15 19.16
C PHE A 17 -21.21 6.73 17.78
N ILE A 18 -21.81 7.86 17.41
CA ILE A 18 -21.53 8.56 16.15
C ILE A 18 -20.08 9.06 16.12
N ASP A 19 -19.60 9.68 17.20
CA ASP A 19 -18.22 10.18 17.29
C ASP A 19 -17.22 9.03 17.14
N SER A 20 -17.48 7.90 17.80
CA SER A 20 -16.65 6.69 17.66
C SER A 20 -16.63 6.14 16.23
N LYS A 21 -17.77 6.20 15.54
CA LYS A 21 -17.88 5.77 14.13
C LYS A 21 -17.08 6.72 13.22
N ASN A 22 -17.21 8.03 13.42
CA ASN A 22 -16.51 9.03 12.62
C ASN A 22 -15.00 8.91 12.73
N LEU A 23 -14.47 8.67 13.95
CA LEU A 23 -13.04 8.41 14.15
C LEU A 23 -12.56 7.19 13.34
N ILE A 24 -13.34 6.11 13.34
CA ILE A 24 -13.02 4.91 12.54
C ILE A 24 -13.07 5.23 11.04
N ASP A 25 -14.08 5.98 10.59
CA ASP A 25 -14.21 6.37 9.19
C ASP A 25 -13.03 7.25 8.74
N GLU A 26 -12.55 8.17 9.60
CA GLU A 26 -11.35 8.98 9.37
C GLU A 26 -10.09 8.12 9.27
N GLU A 27 -9.90 7.15 10.18
CA GLU A 27 -8.77 6.22 10.13
C GLU A 27 -8.79 5.37 8.85
N ILE A 28 -9.97 4.87 8.45
CA ILE A 28 -10.14 4.13 7.20
C ILE A 28 -9.74 5.01 6.01
N GLN A 29 -10.17 6.27 6.00
CA GLN A 29 -9.85 7.21 4.92
C GLN A 29 -8.34 7.49 4.85
N ALA A 30 -7.70 7.74 5.99
CA ALA A 30 -6.25 7.95 6.06
C ALA A 30 -5.46 6.72 5.57
N ILE A 31 -5.91 5.50 5.91
CA ILE A 31 -5.30 4.26 5.42
C ILE A 31 -5.49 4.11 3.90
N ARG A 32 -6.69 4.41 3.37
CA ARG A 32 -6.95 4.36 1.93
C ARG A 32 -6.06 5.33 1.15
N GLU A 33 -5.87 6.54 1.65
CA GLU A 33 -4.97 7.53 1.04
C GLU A 33 -3.51 7.07 1.04
N LYS A 34 -3.05 6.47 2.14
CA LYS A 34 -1.70 5.88 2.20
C LYS A 34 -1.53 4.74 1.20
N ILE A 35 -2.52 3.86 1.07
CA ILE A 35 -2.50 2.77 0.07
C ILE A 35 -2.49 3.33 -1.35
N GLN A 36 -3.27 4.37 -1.62
CA GLN A 36 -3.33 5.00 -2.93
C GLN A 36 -1.98 5.64 -3.29
N LYS A 37 -1.36 6.39 -2.37
CA LYS A 37 -0.01 6.93 -2.57
C LYS A 37 1.03 5.83 -2.79
N ALA A 38 0.99 4.76 -1.99
CA ALA A 38 1.90 3.63 -2.15
C ALA A 38 1.69 2.87 -3.49
N LYS A 39 0.48 2.90 -4.06
CA LYS A 39 0.21 2.37 -5.40
C LYS A 39 0.71 3.29 -6.51
N GLU A 40 0.60 4.60 -6.34
CA GLU A 40 1.15 5.59 -7.27
C GLU A 40 2.69 5.57 -7.27
N GLU A 41 3.31 5.35 -6.11
CA GLU A 41 4.77 5.18 -5.96
C GLU A 41 5.27 3.85 -6.53
N LYS A 42 4.42 2.82 -6.58
CA LYS A 42 4.72 1.61 -7.35
C LYS A 42 4.47 1.91 -8.82
N GLU A 43 5.44 2.57 -9.46
CA GLU A 43 5.60 2.46 -10.90
C GLU A 43 5.46 0.99 -11.28
N VAL A 44 4.56 0.70 -12.21
CA VAL A 44 4.42 -0.63 -12.79
C VAL A 44 5.68 -0.84 -13.62
N ILE A 45 6.74 -1.31 -12.97
CA ILE A 45 7.98 -1.69 -13.65
C ILE A 45 7.60 -2.87 -14.53
N ASP A 46 7.48 -2.62 -15.83
CA ASP A 46 7.29 -3.66 -16.82
C ASP A 46 8.60 -4.44 -16.95
N ASN A 47 8.75 -5.45 -16.10
CA ASN A 47 9.92 -6.31 -16.00
C ASN A 47 10.16 -7.17 -17.26
N THR A 48 9.35 -7.03 -18.31
CA THR A 48 9.56 -7.72 -19.58
C THR A 48 10.68 -7.11 -20.42
N LYS A 49 11.10 -5.86 -20.15
CA LYS A 49 12.18 -5.18 -20.89
C LYS A 49 13.13 -4.43 -19.95
N LEU A 50 14.43 -4.74 -20.05
CA LEU A 50 15.49 -3.98 -19.41
C LEU A 50 15.70 -2.65 -20.15
N THR A 51 14.94 -1.61 -19.77
CA THR A 51 15.18 -0.25 -20.28
C THR A 51 16.37 0.39 -19.57
N ARG A 52 17.04 1.34 -20.24
CA ARG A 52 18.19 2.06 -19.68
C ARG A 52 17.86 2.74 -18.34
N GLU A 53 16.65 3.32 -18.24
CA GLU A 53 16.17 3.98 -17.02
C GLU A 53 16.03 3.00 -15.84
N LEU A 54 15.52 1.80 -16.09
CA LEU A 54 15.38 0.74 -15.10
C LEU A 54 16.75 0.25 -14.62
N MET A 55 17.70 0.13 -15.56
CA MET A 55 19.09 -0.23 -15.27
C MET A 55 19.77 0.80 -14.38
N GLU A 56 19.64 2.09 -14.68
CA GLU A 56 20.28 3.17 -13.92
C GLU A 56 19.67 3.34 -12.52
N LYS A 57 18.33 3.23 -12.39
CA LYS A 57 17.62 3.45 -11.13
C LYS A 57 17.65 2.27 -10.16
N TYR A 58 17.46 1.04 -10.64
CA TYR A 58 17.13 -0.10 -9.78
C TYR A 58 18.11 -1.26 -9.85
N ILE A 59 18.98 -1.31 -10.86
CA ILE A 59 19.90 -2.44 -11.09
C ILE A 59 21.33 -2.01 -10.78
N ASP A 60 22.05 -2.85 -10.04
CA ASP A 60 23.46 -2.68 -9.77
C ASP A 60 24.32 -3.45 -10.79
N SER A 61 23.92 -4.67 -11.13
CA SER A 61 24.63 -5.50 -12.12
C SER A 61 23.72 -6.54 -12.76
N VAL A 62 24.02 -6.92 -14.01
CA VAL A 62 23.32 -8.00 -14.75
C VAL A 62 24.35 -9.00 -15.26
N PHE A 63 24.13 -10.28 -14.99
CA PHE A 63 24.93 -11.38 -15.54
C PHE A 63 24.19 -12.02 -16.71
N CYS A 64 24.83 -12.01 -17.88
CA CYS A 64 24.32 -12.62 -19.10
C CYS A 64 25.27 -13.71 -19.58
N GLU A 65 24.73 -14.81 -20.09
CA GLU A 65 25.47 -15.84 -20.81
C GLU A 65 24.84 -16.04 -22.19
N GLY A 66 25.61 -15.82 -23.24
CA GLY A 66 25.10 -15.80 -24.61
C GLY A 66 24.02 -14.75 -24.80
N ASN A 67 22.81 -15.20 -25.16
CA ASN A 67 21.65 -14.33 -25.39
C ASN A 67 20.62 -14.36 -24.24
N GLU A 68 20.99 -14.93 -23.09
CA GLU A 68 20.11 -15.12 -21.94
C GLU A 68 20.61 -14.36 -20.70
N VAL A 69 19.67 -13.81 -19.92
CA VAL A 69 19.96 -13.17 -18.63
C VAL A 69 19.90 -14.25 -17.55
N LEU A 70 21.03 -14.49 -16.89
CA LEU A 70 21.15 -15.49 -15.84
C LEU A 70 20.78 -14.94 -14.46
N ASN A 71 21.24 -13.72 -14.16
CA ASN A 71 21.04 -13.13 -12.83
C ASN A 71 21.03 -11.60 -12.87
N ILE A 72 20.22 -10.97 -12.01
CA ILE A 72 20.15 -9.51 -11.86
C ILE A 72 20.39 -9.18 -10.38
N ILE A 73 21.38 -8.34 -10.11
CA ILE A 73 21.64 -7.74 -8.81
C ILE A 73 20.91 -6.40 -8.75
N TRP A 74 19.97 -6.28 -7.82
CA TRP A 74 19.20 -5.06 -7.55
C TRP A 74 19.93 -4.20 -6.51
N LYS A 75 19.74 -2.87 -6.59
CA LYS A 75 20.24 -1.91 -5.59
C LYS A 75 19.43 -1.94 -4.29
#